data_AF-A0A382GSQ4-F1
#
_entry.id   AF-A0A382GSQ4-F1
#
_cell.length_a   1.000
_cell.length_b   1.000
_cell.length_c   1.000
_cell.angle_alpha   90.00
_cell.angle_beta   90.00
_cell.angle_gamma   90.00
#
_symmetry.space_group_name_H-M   'P 1'
#
loop_
_entity.id
_entity.type
_entity.pdbx_description
1 polymer ?
#
loop_
_entity_poly.entity_id
_entity_poly.type
_entity_poly.pdbx_seq_one_letter_code
_entity_poly.pdbx_strand_id
1 'polypeptide(L)'
;VIENAIPTITAILSSKTETFWYKPEFFDGDHWPRYKDYLANHKHWASNTIDSIDDSTTQILKHLTNPIETSFKKTGLVIGYIQSGKTANYTGLIAKAADVGYNLFIVYSGVHNNLREQTQKRLLNELIGDNSTDSVEQPPLGSRWISITSSDKEFYGDIPINQLQNKNPIIIITKKICPVLERLDDWLSKADEELLSSKSVMFIDDEADYATINTGGTTDLEDFDEYIIDDYSDEDTSKTNELIRTIRNRFNRFCHIGYTATPFANVLID
;
A
#
# COMPACT_ATOMS: atom_id res chain seq x y z
N VAL A 1 -16.86 16.66 18.26
CA VAL A 1 -15.52 17.18 18.62
C VAL A 1 -14.53 16.11 18.23
N ILE A 2 -14.07 16.14 16.97
CA ILE A 2 -13.01 15.27 16.48
C ILE A 2 -11.79 16.18 16.46
N GLU A 3 -11.03 16.18 17.56
CA GLU A 3 -9.67 16.71 17.53
C GLU A 3 -8.86 15.74 16.66
N ASN A 4 -8.41 16.25 15.52
CA ASN A 4 -7.70 15.54 14.48
C ASN A 4 -6.45 14.87 15.06
N ALA A 5 -6.52 13.57 15.33
CA ALA A 5 -5.33 12.76 15.46
C ALA A 5 -4.66 12.73 14.07
N ILE A 6 -3.51 13.38 13.95
CA ILE A 6 -2.71 13.41 12.73
C ILE A 6 -1.70 12.26 12.82
N PRO A 7 -1.35 11.55 11.73
CA PRO A 7 -0.27 10.57 11.77
C PRO A 7 1.05 11.32 11.93
N THR A 8 1.59 11.31 13.16
CA THR A 8 2.91 11.88 13.46
C THR A 8 4.00 10.88 13.08
N ILE A 9 4.79 11.19 12.05
CA ILE A 9 5.92 10.36 11.62
C ILE A 9 6.89 10.23 12.81
N THR A 10 6.93 9.05 13.43
CA THR A 10 7.76 8.84 14.62
C THR A 10 9.11 8.18 14.29
N ALA A 11 9.24 7.36 13.23
CA ALA A 11 10.54 6.76 12.89
C ALA A 11 10.64 6.21 11.45
N ILE A 12 11.43 6.84 10.57
CA ILE A 12 11.89 6.20 9.33
C ILE A 12 13.32 5.69 9.56
N LEU A 13 13.47 4.38 9.75
CA LEU A 13 14.77 3.75 9.97
C LEU A 13 15.40 3.39 8.62
N SER A 14 16.27 4.26 8.12
CA SER A 14 17.22 3.91 7.07
C SER A 14 18.52 4.67 7.30
N SER A 15 19.63 3.97 7.13
CA SER A 15 20.97 4.54 7.24
C SER A 15 21.18 5.65 6.19
N LYS A 16 21.68 6.78 6.71
CA LYS A 16 22.17 8.01 6.06
C LYS A 16 22.07 8.10 4.53
N THR A 17 21.28 9.06 4.06
CA THR A 17 21.76 10.27 3.37
C THR A 17 20.59 11.25 3.25
N GLU A 18 20.83 12.53 3.56
CA GLU A 18 19.89 13.61 3.22
C GLU A 18 19.79 13.71 1.69
N THR A 19 18.83 13.01 1.10
CA THR A 19 18.61 13.04 -0.34
C THR A 19 17.55 14.09 -0.65
N PHE A 20 18.00 15.22 -1.19
CA PHE A 20 17.20 16.28 -1.83
C PHE A 20 16.44 15.82 -3.09
N TRP A 21 16.14 14.52 -3.21
CA TRP A 21 15.69 13.90 -4.45
C TRP A 21 14.24 14.24 -4.77
N TYR A 22 13.38 14.34 -3.75
CA TYR A 22 11.97 14.69 -3.91
C TYR A 22 11.72 16.14 -3.51
N LYS A 23 11.20 16.88 -4.49
CA LYS A 23 10.83 18.29 -4.39
C LYS A 23 9.51 18.49 -5.15
N PRO A 24 8.37 18.52 -4.46
CA PRO A 24 7.05 18.49 -5.09
C PRO A 24 6.85 19.61 -6.12
N GLU A 25 7.50 20.76 -5.94
CA GLU A 25 7.46 21.89 -6.88
C GLU A 25 8.02 21.59 -8.29
N PHE A 26 8.76 20.49 -8.46
CA PHE A 26 9.30 20.06 -9.76
C PHE A 26 8.50 18.93 -10.42
N PHE A 27 7.40 18.50 -9.82
CA PHE A 27 6.54 17.45 -10.37
C PHE A 27 5.15 18.01 -10.65
N ASP A 28 4.74 17.96 -11.92
CA ASP A 28 3.33 18.12 -12.30
C ASP A 28 2.69 16.73 -12.28
N GLY A 29 2.13 16.37 -11.13
CA GLY A 29 1.62 15.04 -10.86
C GLY A 29 0.21 14.82 -11.40
N ASP A 30 -0.05 13.64 -11.96
CA ASP A 30 -1.39 13.25 -12.39
C ASP A 30 -2.24 12.67 -11.25
N HIS A 31 -1.65 12.33 -10.11
CA HIS A 31 -2.32 11.55 -9.07
C HIS A 31 -2.56 12.35 -7.80
N TRP A 32 -1.52 12.93 -7.20
CA TRP A 32 -1.68 13.68 -5.96
C TRP A 32 -2.62 14.89 -6.09
N PRO A 33 -2.54 15.74 -7.14
CA PRO A 33 -3.47 16.86 -7.29
C PRO A 33 -4.93 16.42 -7.38
N ARG A 34 -5.21 15.29 -8.06
CA ARG A 34 -6.57 14.74 -8.17
C ARG A 34 -7.09 14.21 -6.85
N TYR A 35 -6.25 13.50 -6.10
CA TYR A 35 -6.63 13.04 -4.76
C TYR A 35 -6.80 14.21 -3.78
N LYS A 36 -5.94 15.23 -3.86
CA LYS A 36 -6.07 16.48 -3.08
C LYS A 36 -7.39 17.20 -3.38
N ASP A 37 -7.75 17.30 -4.66
CA ASP A 37 -9.04 17.85 -5.10
C ASP A 37 -10.22 17.03 -4.58
N TYR A 38 -10.15 15.70 -4.67
CA TYR A 38 -11.17 14.81 -4.13
C TYR A 38 -11.38 15.00 -2.62
N LEU A 39 -10.30 15.08 -1.84
CA LEU A 39 -10.38 15.35 -0.41
C LEU A 39 -11.05 16.70 -0.09
N ALA A 40 -10.72 17.75 -0.86
CA ALA A 40 -11.25 19.09 -0.64
C ALA A 40 -12.71 19.23 -1.09
N ASN A 41 -13.01 18.75 -2.30
CA ASN A 41 -14.25 19.08 -3.01
C ASN A 41 -15.33 18.00 -2.89
N HIS A 42 -14.94 16.75 -2.66
CA HIS A 42 -15.88 15.62 -2.56
C HIS A 42 -16.02 15.11 -1.13
N LYS A 43 -14.91 15.02 -0.38
CA LYS A 43 -14.94 14.67 1.06
C LYS A 43 -15.12 15.89 1.97
N HIS A 44 -14.97 17.10 1.46
CA HIS A 44 -15.07 18.35 2.23
C HIS A 44 -14.15 18.40 3.46
N TRP A 45 -12.95 17.84 3.34
CA TRP A 45 -11.96 17.88 4.40
C TRP A 45 -11.40 19.30 4.57
N ALA A 46 -11.10 19.68 5.81
CA ALA A 46 -10.54 20.98 6.10
C ALA A 46 -9.13 21.12 5.49
N SER A 47 -8.81 22.31 4.95
CA SER A 47 -7.52 22.56 4.26
C SER A 47 -6.32 22.16 5.11
N ASN A 48 -6.33 22.50 6.40
CA ASN A 48 -5.24 22.16 7.32
C ASN A 48 -5.03 20.63 7.48
N THR A 49 -6.10 19.84 7.42
CA THR A 49 -6.00 18.36 7.42
C THR A 49 -5.36 17.87 6.13
N ILE A 50 -5.74 18.43 4.99
CA ILE A 50 -5.19 18.08 3.68
C ILE A 50 -3.70 18.48 3.60
N ASP A 51 -3.36 19.69 4.03
CA ASP A 51 -1.99 20.20 4.08
C ASP A 51 -1.12 19.35 5.01
N SER A 52 -1.67 18.89 6.14
CA SER A 52 -0.96 17.96 7.02
C SER A 52 -0.67 16.61 6.36
N ILE A 53 -1.57 16.08 5.53
CA ILE A 53 -1.34 14.86 4.75
C ILE A 53 -0.30 15.14 3.67
N ASP A 54 -0.38 16.29 3.00
CA ASP A 54 0.58 16.75 2.00
C ASP A 54 2.00 16.78 2.60
N ASP A 55 2.17 17.44 3.74
CA ASP A 55 3.45 17.55 4.42
C ASP A 55 3.97 16.19 4.87
N SER A 56 3.13 15.40 5.56
CA SER A 56 3.52 14.09 6.08
C SER A 56 3.95 13.14 4.96
N THR A 57 3.15 13.02 3.90
CA THR A 57 3.48 12.15 2.75
C THR A 57 4.71 12.65 1.99
N THR A 58 4.92 13.98 1.90
CA THR A 58 6.15 14.55 1.34
C THR A 58 7.38 14.16 2.16
N GLN A 59 7.30 14.20 3.50
CA GLN A 59 8.40 13.78 4.36
C GLN A 59 8.66 12.28 4.23
N ILE A 60 7.63 11.44 4.20
CA ILE A 60 7.81 10.00 3.98
C ILE A 60 8.53 9.76 2.66
N LEU A 61 8.03 10.33 1.55
CA LEU A 61 8.60 10.14 0.22
C LEU A 61 10.05 10.65 0.15
N LYS A 62 10.40 11.78 0.77
CA LYS A 62 11.79 12.26 0.86
C LYS A 62 12.74 11.24 1.49
N HIS A 63 12.25 10.47 2.47
CA HIS A 63 13.03 9.40 3.06
C HIS A 63 12.96 8.09 2.28
N LEU A 64 12.15 7.96 1.23
CA LEU A 64 12.22 6.82 0.31
C LEU A 64 13.37 7.01 -0.70
N THR A 65 13.49 6.12 -1.67
CA THR A 65 14.54 6.18 -2.70
C THR A 65 13.96 6.64 -4.03
N ASN A 66 14.71 7.40 -4.82
CA ASN A 66 14.26 7.82 -6.14
C ASN A 66 14.02 6.57 -7.03
N PRO A 67 12.84 6.39 -7.65
CA PRO A 67 12.52 5.19 -8.43
C PRO A 67 13.37 5.02 -9.71
N ILE A 68 14.11 6.06 -10.13
CA ILE A 68 15.04 5.98 -11.28
C ILE A 68 16.36 5.27 -10.93
N GLU A 69 16.66 5.09 -9.64
CA GLU A 69 17.87 4.37 -9.20
C GLU A 69 17.84 2.92 -9.70
N THR A 70 19.00 2.36 -10.02
CA THR A 70 19.09 1.03 -10.65
C THR A 70 18.69 -0.12 -9.72
N SER A 71 18.84 0.06 -8.41
CA SER A 71 18.49 -0.93 -7.39
C SER A 71 18.36 -0.26 -6.04
N PHE A 72 17.35 -0.64 -5.27
CA PHE A 72 17.20 -0.23 -3.87
C PHE A 72 16.25 -1.17 -3.12
N LYS A 73 16.57 -1.40 -1.85
CA LYS A 73 15.70 -2.11 -0.92
C LYS A 73 15.58 -1.24 0.32
N LYS A 74 14.38 -0.71 0.57
CA LYS A 74 14.15 0.20 1.68
C LYS A 74 12.93 -0.21 2.46
N THR A 75 13.03 -0.24 3.77
CA THR A 75 11.91 -0.52 4.66
C THR A 75 11.74 0.67 5.61
N GLY A 76 10.51 1.05 5.90
CA GLY A 76 10.18 2.15 6.79
C GLY A 76 8.91 1.86 7.58
N LEU A 77 8.73 2.58 8.68
CA LEU A 77 7.56 2.46 9.53
C LEU A 77 6.93 3.84 9.73
N VAL A 78 5.62 3.93 9.55
CA VAL A 78 4.82 5.12 9.84
C VAL A 78 3.93 4.77 11.02
N ILE A 79 4.18 5.46 12.13
CA ILE A 79 3.40 5.31 13.35
C ILE A 79 2.36 6.41 13.38
N GLY A 80 1.10 6.08 13.66
CA GLY A 80 0.03 7.06 13.82
C GLY A 80 -1.03 6.56 14.79
N TYR A 81 -1.66 7.46 15.54
CA TYR A 81 -2.70 7.07 16.50
C TYR A 81 -3.87 6.33 15.84
N ILE A 82 -4.64 5.58 16.63
CA ILE A 82 -5.87 4.94 16.15
C ILE A 82 -6.83 6.03 15.61
N GLN A 83 -7.43 5.78 14.44
CA GLN A 83 -8.27 6.76 13.70
C GLN A 83 -7.53 8.02 13.20
N SER A 84 -6.20 8.02 13.13
CA SER A 84 -5.43 9.19 12.68
C SER A 84 -5.46 9.48 11.18
N GLY A 85 -6.30 8.78 10.40
CA GLY A 85 -6.29 8.93 8.95
C GLY A 85 -5.12 8.24 8.25
N LYS A 86 -4.54 7.17 8.83
CA LYS A 86 -3.48 6.33 8.22
C LYS A 86 -3.77 5.99 6.76
N THR A 87 -4.99 5.56 6.47
CA THR A 87 -5.40 5.26 5.10
C THR A 87 -5.32 6.45 4.17
N ALA A 88 -5.82 7.61 4.57
CA ALA A 88 -5.70 8.79 3.72
C ALA A 88 -4.24 9.21 3.50
N ASN A 89 -3.39 8.97 4.49
CA ASN A 89 -1.95 9.21 4.39
C ASN A 89 -1.29 8.26 3.39
N TYR A 90 -1.45 6.93 3.50
CA TYR A 90 -0.83 6.03 2.52
C TYR A 90 -1.46 6.14 1.14
N THR A 91 -2.75 6.46 1.02
CA THR A 91 -3.37 6.80 -0.28
C THR A 91 -2.64 8.00 -0.91
N GLY A 92 -2.41 9.06 -0.13
CA GLY A 92 -1.65 10.23 -0.60
C GLY A 92 -0.19 9.92 -0.95
N LEU A 93 0.46 9.05 -0.17
CA LEU A 93 1.81 8.57 -0.45
C LEU A 93 1.87 7.77 -1.76
N ILE A 94 0.93 6.85 -1.98
CA ILE A 94 0.80 6.08 -3.22
C ILE A 94 0.62 7.01 -4.41
N ALA A 95 -0.27 8.01 -4.31
CA ALA A 95 -0.51 8.98 -5.37
C ALA A 95 0.78 9.75 -5.72
N LYS A 96 1.47 10.32 -4.73
CA LYS A 96 2.74 11.04 -4.95
C LYS A 96 3.85 10.14 -5.49
N ALA A 97 3.92 8.90 -5.02
CA ALA A 97 4.90 7.94 -5.50
C ALA A 97 4.68 7.59 -6.97
N ALA A 98 3.42 7.47 -7.40
CA ALA A 98 3.08 7.27 -8.81
C ALA A 98 3.52 8.46 -9.66
N ASP A 99 3.30 9.69 -9.18
CA ASP A 99 3.71 10.93 -9.86
C ASP A 99 5.23 11.02 -10.10
N VAL A 100 6.04 10.33 -9.29
CA VAL A 100 7.51 10.36 -9.41
C VAL A 100 8.10 9.10 -10.05
N GLY A 101 7.27 8.15 -10.48
CA GLY A 101 7.72 6.99 -11.27
C GLY A 101 7.77 5.64 -10.54
N TYR A 102 7.23 5.52 -9.32
CA TYR A 102 6.83 4.20 -8.83
C TYR A 102 5.67 3.69 -9.66
N ASN A 103 5.68 2.41 -10.05
CA ASN A 103 4.75 1.90 -11.06
C ASN A 103 4.11 0.55 -10.69
N LEU A 104 4.43 0.00 -9.53
CA LEU A 104 3.73 -1.14 -8.94
C LEU A 104 3.52 -0.89 -7.45
N PHE A 105 2.28 -1.04 -7.01
CA PHE A 105 1.84 -0.82 -5.64
C PHE A 105 1.20 -2.10 -5.12
N ILE A 106 1.71 -2.65 -4.03
CA ILE A 106 1.17 -3.84 -3.39
C ILE A 106 0.75 -3.45 -1.98
N VAL A 107 -0.56 -3.43 -1.73
CA VAL A 107 -1.15 -3.07 -0.45
C VAL A 107 -1.59 -4.34 0.26
N TYR A 108 -0.92 -4.65 1.37
CA TYR A 108 -1.34 -5.68 2.30
C TYR A 108 -2.45 -5.11 3.19
N SER A 109 -3.66 -5.63 3.03
CA SER A 109 -4.78 -5.35 3.93
C SER A 109 -4.79 -6.31 5.11
N GLY A 110 -5.72 -6.08 6.05
CA GLY A 110 -5.98 -6.99 7.16
C GLY A 110 -6.37 -8.41 6.74
N VAL A 111 -6.46 -9.30 7.73
CA VAL A 111 -6.67 -10.74 7.54
C VAL A 111 -8.11 -11.11 7.16
N HIS A 112 -9.08 -10.23 7.44
CA HIS A 112 -10.49 -10.48 7.16
C HIS A 112 -10.92 -9.94 5.78
N ASN A 113 -11.81 -10.67 5.10
CA ASN A 113 -12.37 -10.26 3.80
C ASN A 113 -13.06 -8.90 3.88
N ASN A 114 -13.83 -8.64 4.95
CA ASN A 114 -14.50 -7.36 5.16
C ASN A 114 -13.53 -6.17 5.23
N LEU A 115 -12.38 -6.34 5.89
CA LEU A 115 -11.34 -5.30 5.97
C LEU A 115 -10.66 -5.09 4.62
N ARG A 116 -10.39 -6.17 3.88
CA ARG A 116 -9.86 -6.07 2.52
C ARG A 116 -10.82 -5.35 1.60
N GLU A 117 -12.09 -5.74 1.56
CA GLU A 117 -13.10 -5.15 0.67
C GLU A 117 -13.28 -3.65 0.93
N GLN A 118 -13.27 -3.25 2.21
CA GLN A 118 -13.28 -1.84 2.58
C GLN A 118 -12.04 -1.09 2.06
N THR A 119 -10.85 -1.65 2.26
CA THR A 119 -9.59 -1.08 1.78
C THR A 119 -9.55 -0.98 0.26
N GLN A 120 -10.00 -2.03 -0.43
CA GLN A 120 -10.07 -2.10 -1.88
C GLN A 120 -11.03 -1.06 -2.43
N LYS A 121 -12.29 -1.03 -1.95
CA LYS A 121 -13.28 -0.03 -2.39
C LYS A 121 -12.75 1.39 -2.18
N ARG A 122 -12.10 1.62 -1.05
CA ARG A 122 -11.51 2.92 -0.74
C ARG A 122 -10.41 3.31 -1.71
N LEU A 123 -9.42 2.45 -1.93
CA LEU A 123 -8.31 2.74 -2.84
C LEU A 123 -8.77 2.86 -4.30
N LEU A 124 -9.73 2.05 -4.73
CA LEU A 124 -10.33 2.19 -6.07
C LEU A 124 -10.99 3.57 -6.24
N ASN A 125 -11.78 3.99 -5.25
CA ASN A 125 -12.45 5.29 -5.31
C ASN A 125 -11.47 6.47 -5.18
N GLU A 126 -10.43 6.35 -4.35
CA GLU A 126 -9.55 7.46 -4.01
C GLU A 126 -8.32 7.59 -4.94
N LEU A 127 -7.95 6.55 -5.69
CA LEU A 127 -6.82 6.58 -6.64
C LEU A 127 -7.23 6.37 -8.11
N ILE A 128 -8.09 5.39 -8.39
CA ILE A 128 -8.38 4.97 -9.76
C ILE A 128 -9.46 5.85 -10.38
N GLY A 129 -10.56 6.02 -9.65
CA GLY A 129 -11.72 6.73 -10.15
C GLY A 129 -12.54 5.90 -11.15
N ASP A 130 -13.85 6.03 -11.10
CA ASP A 130 -14.80 5.41 -12.03
C ASP A 130 -15.65 6.45 -12.78
N ASN A 131 -15.27 7.73 -12.67
CA ASN A 131 -16.03 8.90 -13.15
C ASN A 131 -17.42 9.05 -12.49
N SER A 132 -17.66 8.40 -11.35
CA SER A 132 -18.81 8.69 -10.50
C SER A 132 -18.56 9.93 -9.61
N THR A 133 -19.62 10.46 -9.01
CA THR A 133 -19.53 11.58 -8.07
C THR A 133 -18.86 11.23 -6.74
N ASP A 134 -18.65 9.94 -6.46
CA ASP A 134 -18.12 9.47 -5.17
C ASP A 134 -16.65 9.02 -5.25
N SER A 135 -16.01 9.21 -6.41
CA SER A 135 -14.62 8.82 -6.67
C SER A 135 -13.78 9.99 -7.20
N VAL A 136 -12.47 9.81 -7.16
CA VAL A 136 -11.51 10.74 -7.75
C VAL A 136 -11.71 10.82 -9.26
N GLU A 137 -11.43 11.99 -9.86
CA GLU A 137 -11.39 12.10 -11.31
C GLU A 137 -10.31 11.16 -11.88
N GLN A 138 -10.61 10.51 -13.01
CA GLN A 138 -9.62 9.66 -13.66
C GLN A 138 -8.45 10.51 -14.21
N PRO A 139 -7.20 10.06 -14.05
CA PRO A 139 -6.08 10.71 -14.69
C PRO A 139 -6.12 10.52 -16.23
N PRO A 140 -5.27 11.25 -17.00
CA PRO A 140 -5.18 11.10 -18.44
C PRO A 140 -4.88 9.65 -18.82
N LEU A 141 -5.24 9.25 -20.05
CA LEU A 141 -5.14 7.84 -20.48
C LEU A 141 -3.77 7.18 -20.23
N GLY A 142 -2.68 7.93 -20.37
CA GLY A 142 -1.31 7.46 -20.12
C GLY A 142 -0.92 7.28 -18.65
N SER A 143 -1.80 7.67 -17.73
CA SER A 143 -1.57 7.64 -16.28
C SER A 143 -2.70 6.90 -15.55
N ARG A 144 -3.63 6.25 -16.26
CA ARG A 144 -4.74 5.51 -15.62
C ARG A 144 -4.28 4.27 -14.89
N TRP A 145 -4.65 4.18 -13.62
CA TRP A 145 -4.37 3.03 -12.77
C TRP A 145 -4.95 1.73 -13.32
N ILE A 146 -4.25 0.64 -13.02
CA ILE A 146 -4.68 -0.72 -13.31
C ILE A 146 -4.77 -1.48 -12.00
N SER A 147 -5.97 -1.88 -11.60
CA SER A 147 -6.17 -2.79 -10.48
C SER A 147 -6.09 -4.22 -10.98
N ILE A 148 -5.18 -5.02 -10.42
CA ILE A 148 -5.06 -6.45 -10.75
C ILE A 148 -6.11 -7.26 -9.98
N THR A 149 -6.33 -6.90 -8.71
CA THR A 149 -7.34 -7.54 -7.86
C THR A 149 -8.66 -6.76 -7.93
N SER A 150 -9.75 -7.44 -7.58
CA SER A 150 -11.07 -6.83 -7.36
C SER A 150 -11.65 -7.32 -6.03
N SER A 151 -12.76 -6.73 -5.59
CA SER A 151 -13.44 -7.15 -4.35
C SER A 151 -13.79 -8.64 -4.36
N ASP A 152 -14.09 -9.22 -5.52
CA ASP A 152 -14.45 -10.63 -5.72
C ASP A 152 -13.28 -11.53 -6.17
N LYS A 153 -12.11 -10.97 -6.55
CA LYS A 153 -10.99 -11.75 -7.10
C LYS A 153 -9.66 -11.32 -6.50
N GLU A 154 -9.18 -12.17 -5.60
CA GLU A 154 -7.89 -12.06 -4.93
C GLU A 154 -6.95 -13.18 -5.40
N PHE A 155 -6.47 -13.06 -6.64
CA PHE A 155 -5.69 -14.10 -7.34
C PHE A 155 -6.39 -15.46 -7.43
N TYR A 156 -7.73 -15.46 -7.37
CA TYR A 156 -8.55 -16.60 -7.74
C TYR A 156 -8.79 -16.56 -9.25
N GLY A 157 -8.32 -17.58 -9.97
CA GLY A 157 -8.43 -17.71 -11.42
C GLY A 157 -7.16 -17.32 -12.20
N ASP A 158 -7.22 -17.43 -13.52
CA ASP A 158 -6.07 -17.18 -14.40
C ASP A 158 -5.92 -15.67 -14.68
N ILE A 159 -5.25 -14.96 -13.77
CA ILE A 159 -4.84 -13.57 -13.99
C ILE A 159 -3.60 -13.57 -14.89
N PRO A 160 -3.65 -13.00 -16.10
CA PRO A 160 -2.50 -13.00 -17.00
C PRO A 160 -1.33 -12.17 -16.46
N ILE A 161 -0.13 -12.75 -16.37
CA ILE A 161 1.07 -12.06 -15.90
C ILE A 161 1.48 -10.88 -16.80
N ASN A 162 1.06 -10.88 -18.08
CA ASN A 162 1.33 -9.78 -19.01
C ASN A 162 0.63 -8.46 -18.61
N GLN A 163 -0.35 -8.46 -17.69
CA GLN A 163 -0.87 -7.22 -17.12
C GLN A 163 0.24 -6.42 -16.41
N LEU A 164 1.25 -7.11 -15.86
CA LEU A 164 2.41 -6.47 -15.24
C LEU A 164 3.27 -5.72 -16.27
N GLN A 165 3.16 -5.98 -17.57
CA GLN A 165 3.92 -5.25 -18.61
C GLN A 165 3.40 -3.82 -18.83
N ASN A 166 2.25 -3.44 -18.24
CA ASN A 166 1.71 -2.11 -18.42
C ASN A 166 2.65 -1.03 -17.83
N LYS A 167 2.72 0.11 -18.51
CA LYS A 167 3.55 1.26 -18.11
C LYS A 167 2.83 2.18 -17.12
N ASN A 168 1.51 2.16 -17.11
CA ASN A 168 0.71 2.91 -16.15
C ASN A 168 0.88 2.32 -14.74
N PRO A 169 0.54 3.08 -13.68
CA PRO A 169 0.57 2.58 -12.30
C PRO A 169 -0.33 1.35 -12.10
N ILE A 170 0.23 0.30 -11.52
CA ILE A 170 -0.48 -0.94 -11.21
C ILE A 170 -0.68 -1.02 -9.70
N ILE A 171 -1.89 -1.35 -9.24
CA ILE A 171 -2.17 -1.61 -7.83
C ILE A 171 -2.71 -3.03 -7.62
N ILE A 172 -2.19 -3.68 -6.59
CA ILE A 172 -2.63 -4.98 -6.08
C ILE A 172 -3.04 -4.75 -4.62
N ILE A 173 -4.31 -5.00 -4.29
CA ILE A 173 -4.79 -5.03 -2.91
C ILE A 173 -5.03 -6.49 -2.52
N THR A 174 -4.40 -6.95 -1.45
CA THR A 174 -4.37 -8.37 -1.07
C THR A 174 -4.32 -8.56 0.45
N LYS A 175 -4.96 -9.61 0.97
CA LYS A 175 -4.88 -10.03 2.37
C LYS A 175 -3.46 -10.44 2.72
N LYS A 176 -3.08 -10.15 3.96
CA LYS A 176 -1.83 -10.59 4.58
C LYS A 176 -1.98 -11.99 5.23
N ILE A 177 -2.29 -13.02 4.43
CA ILE A 177 -2.40 -14.41 4.89
C ILE A 177 -1.68 -15.38 3.95
N CYS A 178 -1.10 -16.45 4.49
CA CYS A 178 -0.28 -17.42 3.74
C CYS A 178 -0.92 -17.90 2.43
N PRO A 179 -2.16 -18.41 2.38
CA PRO A 179 -2.72 -18.97 1.14
C PRO A 179 -2.83 -17.95 0.01
N VAL A 180 -3.08 -16.67 0.36
CA VAL A 180 -3.19 -15.59 -0.61
C VAL A 180 -1.81 -15.14 -1.07
N LEU A 181 -0.87 -14.99 -0.14
CA LEU A 181 0.50 -14.60 -0.46
C LEU A 181 1.21 -15.66 -1.30
N GLU A 182 0.95 -16.95 -1.08
CA GLU A 182 1.43 -18.05 -1.93
C GLU A 182 0.91 -17.91 -3.37
N ARG A 183 -0.37 -17.54 -3.56
CA ARG A 183 -0.93 -17.29 -4.89
C ARG A 183 -0.35 -16.04 -5.56
N LEU A 184 -0.14 -14.97 -4.81
CA LEU A 184 0.54 -13.77 -5.30
C LEU A 184 1.99 -14.11 -5.72
N ASP A 185 2.70 -14.89 -4.90
CA ASP A 185 4.06 -15.33 -5.19
C ASP A 185 4.13 -16.22 -6.44
N ASP A 186 3.23 -17.19 -6.58
CA ASP A 186 3.08 -18.01 -7.78
C ASP A 186 2.79 -17.16 -9.02
N TRP A 187 1.87 -16.19 -8.91
CA TRP A 187 1.56 -15.29 -10.02
C TRP A 187 2.78 -14.47 -10.44
N LEU A 188 3.50 -13.87 -9.48
CA LEU A 188 4.74 -13.12 -9.76
C LEU A 188 5.86 -14.00 -10.31
N SER A 189 5.91 -15.28 -9.95
CA SER A 189 6.91 -16.23 -10.45
C SER A 189 6.84 -16.48 -11.95
N LYS A 190 5.71 -16.14 -12.59
CA LYS A 190 5.49 -16.27 -14.04
C LYS A 190 6.12 -15.12 -14.83
N ALA A 191 6.57 -14.06 -14.17
CA ALA A 191 7.28 -12.94 -14.80
C ALA A 191 8.78 -13.26 -14.92
N ASP A 192 9.39 -12.87 -16.04
CA ASP A 192 10.83 -12.93 -16.20
C ASP A 192 11.55 -11.82 -15.42
N GLU A 193 12.88 -11.95 -15.32
CA GLU A 193 13.73 -11.01 -14.58
C GLU A 193 13.70 -9.59 -15.17
N GLU A 194 13.55 -9.46 -16.50
CA GLU A 194 13.46 -8.18 -17.19
C GLU A 194 12.18 -7.43 -16.77
N LEU A 195 11.04 -8.12 -16.78
CA LEU A 195 9.76 -7.57 -16.37
C LEU A 195 9.76 -7.17 -14.90
N LEU A 196 10.27 -8.01 -14.00
CA LEU A 196 10.37 -7.68 -12.57
C LEU A 196 11.31 -6.49 -12.33
N SER A 197 12.46 -6.46 -13.03
CA SER A 197 13.42 -5.36 -12.95
C SER A 197 12.89 -4.05 -13.51
N SER A 198 11.91 -4.09 -14.43
CA SER A 198 11.23 -2.90 -14.96
C SER A 198 10.35 -2.19 -13.93
N LYS A 199 10.05 -2.84 -12.79
CA LYS A 199 9.19 -2.30 -11.75
C LYS A 199 9.96 -1.58 -10.65
N SER A 200 9.40 -0.45 -10.24
CA SER A 200 9.76 0.24 -9.00
C SER A 200 8.58 0.11 -8.06
N VAL A 201 8.75 -0.70 -7.01
CA VAL A 201 7.65 -1.24 -6.22
C VAL A 201 7.50 -0.50 -4.89
N MET A 202 6.26 -0.21 -4.52
CA MET A 202 5.91 0.28 -3.19
C MET A 202 4.98 -0.74 -2.52
N PHE A 203 5.45 -1.33 -1.43
CA PHE A 203 4.65 -2.15 -0.53
C PHE A 203 4.09 -1.28 0.60
N ILE A 204 2.79 -1.36 0.84
CA ILE A 204 2.11 -0.72 1.97
C ILE A 204 1.51 -1.82 2.85
N ASP A 205 1.88 -1.84 4.13
CA ASP A 205 1.27 -2.74 5.13
C ASP A 205 0.42 -1.91 6.10
N ASP A 206 -0.90 -1.86 5.91
CA ASP A 206 -1.83 -1.01 6.68
C ASP A 206 -1.93 -1.41 8.17
N GLU A 207 -1.58 -2.66 8.46
CA GLU A 207 -1.77 -3.35 9.72
C GLU A 207 -0.47 -4.05 10.14
N ALA A 208 0.62 -3.27 10.14
CA ALA A 208 1.96 -3.75 10.44
C ALA A 208 2.13 -4.35 11.86
N ASP A 209 1.20 -4.07 12.77
CA ASP A 209 1.09 -4.61 14.13
C ASP A 209 0.34 -5.94 14.21
N TYR A 210 -0.48 -6.31 13.22
CA TYR A 210 -1.29 -7.52 13.28
C TYR A 210 -0.46 -8.81 13.27
N ALA A 211 0.75 -8.79 12.73
CA ALA A 211 1.69 -9.92 12.80
C ALA A 211 2.30 -10.13 14.21
N THR A 212 1.69 -9.60 15.28
CA THR A 212 2.20 -9.67 16.66
C THR A 212 1.09 -9.91 17.70
N ILE A 213 -0.20 -9.86 17.33
CA ILE A 213 -1.29 -9.90 18.31
C ILE A 213 -2.13 -11.16 18.13
N ASN A 214 -1.84 -12.15 18.98
CA ASN A 214 -2.74 -13.26 19.30
C ASN A 214 -4.13 -12.70 19.66
N THR A 215 -5.12 -12.89 18.80
CA THR A 215 -6.52 -12.64 19.13
C THR A 215 -7.31 -13.92 18.94
N GLY A 216 -7.22 -14.81 19.94
CA GLY A 216 -8.17 -15.90 20.09
C GLY A 216 -9.56 -15.31 20.34
N GLY A 217 -10.47 -15.54 19.40
CA GLY A 217 -11.84 -15.06 19.45
C GLY A 217 -12.71 -15.84 18.48
N THR A 218 -13.36 -16.86 19.01
CA THR A 218 -14.35 -17.70 18.32
C THR A 218 -15.54 -16.87 17.86
N THR A 219 -15.82 -16.90 16.56
CA THR A 219 -17.15 -16.53 16.03
C THR A 219 -17.53 -17.46 14.89
N ASP A 220 -18.68 -18.11 15.03
CA ASP A 220 -19.27 -19.01 14.03
C ASP A 220 -19.61 -18.23 12.75
N LEU A 221 -18.96 -18.54 11.62
CA LEU A 221 -19.32 -18.02 10.30
C LEU A 221 -19.21 -19.11 9.21
N GLU A 222 -20.25 -19.18 8.38
CA GLU A 222 -20.50 -20.18 7.34
C GLU A 222 -19.92 -19.79 5.96
N ASP A 223 -18.76 -19.12 5.91
CA ASP A 223 -18.11 -18.74 4.65
C ASP A 223 -16.86 -19.60 4.39
N PHE A 224 -16.87 -20.37 3.30
CA PHE A 224 -15.78 -21.27 2.87
C PHE A 224 -14.41 -20.58 2.64
N ASP A 225 -14.36 -19.24 2.61
CA ASP A 225 -13.15 -18.41 2.43
C ASP A 225 -12.73 -17.67 3.71
N GLU A 226 -13.47 -17.83 4.81
CA GLU A 226 -12.95 -17.53 6.14
C GLU A 226 -12.11 -18.74 6.55
N TYR A 227 -10.83 -18.71 6.20
CA TYR A 227 -9.84 -19.54 6.88
C TYR A 227 -10.11 -19.32 8.36
N ILE A 228 -10.61 -20.33 9.08
CA ILE A 228 -10.93 -20.24 10.50
C ILE A 228 -9.69 -19.65 11.18
N ILE A 229 -9.72 -18.35 11.52
CA ILE A 229 -8.64 -17.63 12.20
C ILE A 229 -8.79 -17.86 13.71
N ASP A 230 -9.30 -19.02 14.12
CA ASP A 230 -9.44 -19.32 15.55
C ASP A 230 -8.06 -19.67 16.16
N ASP A 231 -7.08 -20.07 15.33
CA ASP A 231 -5.73 -20.47 15.74
C ASP A 231 -4.63 -19.88 14.81
N TYR A 232 -4.59 -18.56 14.61
CA TYR A 232 -3.44 -17.95 13.92
C TYR A 232 -2.20 -18.05 14.80
N SER A 233 -1.37 -19.07 14.54
CA SER A 233 -0.25 -19.42 15.39
C SER A 233 0.97 -18.52 15.17
N ASP A 234 1.94 -18.58 16.09
CA ASP A 234 3.26 -17.97 15.88
C ASP A 234 3.96 -18.54 14.63
N GLU A 235 3.68 -19.81 14.28
CA GLU A 235 4.20 -20.45 13.06
C GLU A 235 3.58 -19.82 11.79
N ASP A 236 2.28 -19.55 11.79
CA ASP A 236 1.59 -18.88 10.68
C ASP A 236 2.07 -17.44 10.48
N THR A 237 2.35 -16.75 11.58
CA THR A 237 2.95 -15.42 11.58
C THR A 237 4.36 -15.43 10.98
N SER A 238 5.19 -16.40 11.37
CA SER A 238 6.53 -16.58 10.81
C SER A 238 6.49 -16.87 9.31
N LYS A 239 5.62 -17.80 8.88
CA LYS A 239 5.43 -18.16 7.48
C LYS A 239 4.92 -16.99 6.63
N THR A 240 3.99 -16.19 7.18
CA THR A 240 3.49 -14.98 6.50
C THR A 240 4.62 -13.97 6.28
N ASN A 241 5.45 -13.73 7.29
CA ASN A 241 6.61 -12.83 7.17
C ASN A 241 7.64 -13.35 6.17
N GLU A 242 7.90 -14.66 6.14
CA GLU A 242 8.76 -15.31 5.15
C GLU A 242 8.22 -15.09 3.73
N LEU A 243 6.93 -15.31 3.49
CA LEU A 243 6.30 -15.07 2.19
C LEU A 243 6.39 -13.59 1.77
N ILE A 244 6.16 -12.65 2.68
CA ILE A 244 6.33 -11.20 2.39
C ILE A 244 7.78 -10.89 2.02
N ARG A 245 8.77 -11.50 2.68
CA ARG A 245 10.20 -11.35 2.32
C ARG A 245 10.48 -11.94 0.94
N THR A 246 9.96 -13.13 0.64
CA THR A 246 10.10 -13.80 -0.65
C THR A 246 9.54 -12.94 -1.78
N ILE A 247 8.30 -12.45 -1.63
CA ILE A 247 7.63 -11.59 -2.61
C ILE A 247 8.43 -10.29 -2.83
N ARG A 248 8.85 -9.60 -1.76
CA ARG A 248 9.66 -8.37 -1.88
C ARG A 248 10.98 -8.60 -2.60
N ASN A 249 11.65 -9.71 -2.29
CA ASN A 249 12.96 -10.03 -2.85
C ASN A 249 12.93 -10.48 -4.32
N ARG A 250 11.75 -10.67 -4.92
CA ARG A 250 11.61 -10.79 -6.38
C ARG A 250 11.97 -9.49 -7.11
N PHE A 251 11.90 -8.35 -6.43
CA PHE A 251 12.17 -7.04 -7.02
C PHE A 251 13.53 -6.49 -6.54
N ASN A 252 14.28 -5.88 -7.47
CA ASN A 252 15.52 -5.18 -7.16
C ASN A 252 15.30 -3.72 -6.70
N ARG A 253 14.10 -3.16 -6.93
CA ARG A 253 13.71 -1.80 -6.59
C ARG A 253 12.40 -1.81 -5.79
N PHE A 254 12.51 -1.78 -4.47
CA PHE A 254 11.32 -1.69 -3.61
C PHE A 254 11.49 -0.79 -2.39
N CYS A 255 10.37 -0.17 -2.01
CA CYS A 255 10.15 0.42 -0.69
C CYS A 255 9.02 -0.33 0.01
N HIS A 256 9.20 -0.74 1.25
CA HIS A 256 8.16 -1.33 2.09
C HIS A 256 7.87 -0.39 3.26
N ILE A 257 6.65 0.14 3.33
CA ILE A 257 6.21 1.03 4.39
C ILE A 257 5.13 0.34 5.21
N GLY A 258 5.41 0.08 6.47
CA GLY A 258 4.40 -0.37 7.42
C GLY A 258 3.70 0.79 8.09
N TYR A 259 2.39 0.71 8.22
CA TYR A 259 1.55 1.64 8.97
C TYR A 259 1.04 0.94 10.23
N THR A 260 1.25 1.57 11.38
CA THR A 260 0.91 0.95 12.68
C THR A 260 0.46 1.98 13.70
N ALA A 261 -0.32 1.55 14.68
CA ALA A 261 -0.60 2.33 15.87
C ALA A 261 0.41 2.13 17.01
N THR A 262 1.31 1.14 16.88
CA THR A 262 2.25 0.77 17.95
C THR A 262 3.70 0.84 17.49
N PRO A 263 4.64 1.24 18.36
CA PRO A 263 6.06 1.31 18.01
C PRO A 263 6.74 -0.07 17.89
N PHE A 264 6.03 -1.16 18.21
CA PHE A 264 6.57 -2.53 18.25
C PHE A 264 6.23 -3.36 16.99
N ALA A 265 5.76 -2.73 15.93
CA ALA A 265 5.38 -3.41 14.70
C ALA A 265 6.56 -4.18 14.06
N ASN A 266 6.25 -5.38 13.55
CA ASN A 266 7.23 -6.39 13.14
C ASN A 266 7.93 -6.11 11.79
N VAL A 267 7.66 -4.95 11.19
CA VAL A 267 8.15 -4.55 9.85
C VAL A 267 9.68 -4.42 9.80
N LEU A 268 10.33 -4.32 10.95
CA LEU A 268 11.77 -4.10 11.10
C LEU A 268 12.58 -5.39 11.37
N ILE A 269 11.94 -6.56 11.47
CA ILE A 269 12.69 -7.81 11.58
C ILE A 269 13.10 -8.21 10.15
N ASP A 270 14.38 -8.06 9.85
CA ASP A 270 15.04 -8.51 8.61
C ASP A 270 15.23 -10.04 8.57
#